data_AF-A0A1Z8PWP9-F1
#
_entry.id   AF-A0A1Z8PWP9-F1
#
_cell.length_a   1.000
_cell.length_b   1.000
_cell.length_c   1.000
_cell.angle_alpha   90.00
_cell.angle_beta   90.00
_cell.angle_gamma   90.00
#
_symmetry.space_group_name_H-M   'P 1'
#
loop_
_entity.id
_entity.type
_entity.pdbx_description
1 polymer ?
#
loop_
_entity_poly.entity_id
_entity_poly.type
_entity_poly.pdbx_seq_one_letter_code
_entity_poly.pdbx_strand_id
1 'polypeptide(L)' 'MRPGKSAYMYHEERFGIIEEFSLLSPRRKAMLFDHIQGSSDTIFERSVRLIWPDAKDSDVKKLRSFLVLLKHGNNSVH' A
#
# COMPACT_ATOMS: atom_id res chain seq x y z
N MET A 1 -1.11 -21.87 37.35
CA MET A 1 -0.72 -21.86 35.91
C MET A 1 -1.90 -21.34 35.11
N ARG A 2 -1.73 -20.23 34.37
CA ARG A 2 -2.82 -19.64 33.55
C ARG A 2 -3.01 -20.48 32.27
N PRO A 3 -4.25 -20.71 31.81
CA PRO A 3 -4.48 -21.33 30.51
C PRO A 3 -4.13 -20.33 29.39
N GLY A 4 -3.23 -20.72 28.49
CA GLY A 4 -2.92 -19.98 27.28
C GLY A 4 -4.11 -20.03 26.32
N LYS A 5 -4.91 -18.96 26.30
CA LYS A 5 -5.89 -18.71 25.23
C LYS A 5 -5.13 -18.38 23.95
N SER A 6 -4.91 -19.38 23.08
CA SER A 6 -4.53 -19.10 21.69
C SER A 6 -5.80 -18.82 20.89
N ALA A 7 -6.31 -17.60 21.03
CA ALA A 7 -7.39 -17.05 20.22
C ALA A 7 -6.77 -16.17 19.14
N TYR A 8 -6.21 -16.79 18.10
CA TYR A 8 -6.01 -16.11 16.83
C TYR A 8 -6.89 -16.82 15.82
N MET A 9 -8.16 -16.40 15.83
CA MET A 9 -9.15 -16.77 14.83
C MET A 9 -8.64 -16.33 13.46
N TYR A 10 -8.77 -17.24 12.50
CA TYR A 10 -8.68 -17.00 11.06
C TYR A 10 -9.49 -15.75 10.69
N HIS A 11 -8.82 -14.62 10.52
CA HIS A 11 -9.38 -13.56 9.70
C HIS A 11 -9.21 -14.03 8.26
N GLU A 12 -10.30 -14.21 7.52
CA GLU A 12 -10.26 -14.14 6.07
C GLU A 12 -9.46 -12.89 5.70
N GLU A 13 -8.22 -13.06 5.24
CA GLU A 13 -7.35 -11.95 4.84
C GLU A 13 -7.97 -11.31 3.60
N ARG A 14 -8.88 -10.36 3.83
CA ARG A 14 -9.36 -9.46 2.79
C ARG A 14 -8.14 -8.75 2.24
N PHE A 15 -7.96 -8.80 0.93
CA PHE A 15 -6.87 -8.11 0.24
C PHE A 15 -6.73 -6.67 0.74
N GLY A 16 -5.59 -6.39 1.37
CA GLY A 16 -5.28 -5.11 1.98
C GLY A 16 -4.15 -4.43 1.24
N ILE A 17 -4.46 -3.50 0.34
CA ILE A 17 -3.46 -2.85 -0.54
C ILE A 17 -2.34 -2.12 0.23
N ILE A 18 -2.58 -1.70 1.48
CA ILE A 18 -1.58 -1.00 2.30
C ILE A 18 -0.64 -2.00 2.97
N GLU A 19 -1.20 -3.10 3.48
CA GLU A 19 -0.49 -4.23 4.04
C GLU A 19 0.41 -4.86 2.97
N GLU A 20 -0.14 -5.11 1.79
CA GLU A 20 0.58 -5.58 0.61
C GLU A 20 1.69 -4.61 0.19
N PHE A 21 1.40 -3.31 0.16
CA PHE A 21 2.42 -2.29 -0.10
C PHE A 21 3.56 -2.36 0.93
N SER A 22 3.26 -2.61 2.20
CA SER A 22 4.27 -2.72 3.27
C SER A 22 5.23 -3.90 3.06
N LEU A 23 4.77 -4.97 2.39
CA LEU A 23 5.56 -6.15 2.07
C LEU A 23 6.42 -5.98 0.81
N LEU A 24 6.19 -4.93 0.01
CA LEU A 24 7.01 -4.67 -1.17
C LEU A 24 8.47 -4.37 -0.81
N SER A 25 9.37 -4.78 -1.73
CA SER A 25 10.78 -4.41 -1.63
C SER A 25 10.97 -2.89 -1.73
N PRO A 26 12.02 -2.32 -1.11
CA PRO A 26 12.28 -0.88 -1.16
C PRO A 26 12.31 -0.32 -2.58
N ARG A 27 12.86 -1.07 -3.54
CA ARG A 27 12.89 -0.69 -4.96
C ARG A 27 11.49 -0.53 -5.56
N ARG A 28 10.56 -1.44 -5.27
CA ARG A 28 9.18 -1.37 -5.76
C ARG A 28 8.41 -0.23 -5.09
N LYS A 29 8.65 0.01 -3.81
CA LYS A 29 8.09 1.18 -3.09
C LYS A 29 8.55 2.49 -3.71
N ALA A 30 9.86 2.63 -3.97
CA ALA A 30 10.43 3.82 -4.61
C ALA A 30 9.83 4.08 -6.00
N MET A 31 9.70 3.04 -6.83
CA MET A 31 9.05 3.15 -8.14
C MET A 31 7.61 3.70 -8.06
N LEU A 32 6.81 3.21 -7.10
CA LEU A 32 5.44 3.72 -6.89
C LEU A 32 5.44 5.18 -6.41
N PHE A 33 6.42 5.58 -5.58
CA PHE A 33 6.60 6.97 -5.18
C PHE A 33 7.00 7.87 -6.37
N ASP A 34 7.91 7.42 -7.24
CA ASP A 34 8.36 8.17 -8.41
C ASP A 34 7.21 8.42 -9.39
N HIS A 35 6.32 7.43 -9.57
CA HIS A 35 5.12 7.60 -10.39
C HIS A 35 4.15 8.66 -9.84
N ILE A 36 4.09 8.85 -8.53
CA ILE A 36 3.30 9.94 -7.92
C ILE A 36 3.99 11.30 -8.11
N GLN A 37 5.31 11.34 -8.26
CA GLN A 37 6.07 12.59 -8.37
C GLN A 37 6.18 13.12 -9.80
N GLY A 38 6.33 12.24 -10.79
CA GLY A 38 6.72 12.65 -12.15
C GLY A 38 5.88 12.06 -13.28
N SER A 39 4.87 11.24 -13.00
CA SER A 39 4.09 10.55 -14.04
C SER A 39 2.62 10.91 -14.02
N SER A 40 1.93 10.73 -15.16
CA SER A 40 0.48 10.83 -15.22
C SER A 40 -0.18 9.78 -14.32
N ASP A 41 -1.35 10.10 -13.77
CA ASP A 41 -2.13 9.20 -12.91
C ASP A 41 -2.30 7.80 -13.51
N THR A 42 -2.41 7.72 -14.84
CA THR A 42 -2.50 6.48 -15.61
C THR A 42 -1.30 5.53 -15.47
N ILE A 43 -0.08 6.05 -15.28
CA ILE A 43 1.13 5.22 -15.12
C ILE A 43 1.17 4.61 -13.72
N PHE A 44 0.79 5.38 -12.69
CA PHE A 44 0.64 4.87 -11.34
C PHE A 44 -0.40 3.75 -11.29
N GLU A 45 -1.60 3.98 -11.82
CA GLU A 45 -2.69 3.00 -11.83
C GLU A 45 -2.29 1.70 -12.54
N ARG A 46 -1.64 1.79 -13.71
CA ARG A 46 -1.12 0.62 -14.43
C ARG A 46 -0.10 -0.14 -13.60
N SER A 47 0.83 0.56 -12.95
CA SER A 47 1.87 -0.06 -12.13
C SER A 47 1.28 -0.79 -10.92
N VAL A 48 0.28 -0.20 -10.27
CA VAL A 48 -0.45 -0.85 -9.17
C VAL A 48 -1.12 -2.14 -9.66
N ARG A 49 -1.81 -2.09 -10.81
CA ARG A 49 -2.49 -3.28 -11.39
C ARG A 49 -1.52 -4.33 -11.95
N LEU A 50 -0.28 -3.96 -12.28
CA LEU A 50 0.76 -4.92 -12.64
C LEU A 50 1.29 -5.69 -11.42
N ILE A 51 1.38 -5.02 -10.27
CA ILE A 51 1.82 -5.64 -9.01
C ILE A 51 0.68 -6.45 -8.40
N TRP A 52 -0.54 -5.91 -8.42
CA TRP A 52 -1.75 -6.53 -7.87
C TRP A 52 -2.87 -6.51 -8.92
N PRO A 53 -2.98 -7.56 -9.76
CA PRO A 53 -3.99 -7.64 -10.81
C PRO A 53 -5.44 -7.55 -10.29
N ASP A 54 -5.68 -8.02 -9.07
CA ASP A 54 -7.00 -8.03 -8.43
C ASP A 54 -7.34 -6.72 -7.71
N ALA A 55 -6.43 -5.73 -7.69
CA ALA A 55 -6.65 -4.45 -7.04
C ALA A 55 -7.79 -3.69 -7.74
N LYS A 56 -8.80 -3.30 -6.97
CA LYS A 56 -9.93 -2.50 -7.45
C LYS A 56 -9.54 -1.03 -7.52
N ASP A 57 -10.34 -0.24 -8.23
CA ASP A 57 -10.14 1.22 -8.28
C ASP A 57 -10.14 1.87 -6.89
N SER A 58 -10.92 1.33 -5.95
CA SER A 58 -10.90 1.76 -4.56
C SER A 58 -9.55 1.55 -3.89
N ASP A 59 -8.88 0.44 -4.19
CA ASP A 59 -7.58 0.08 -3.62
C ASP A 59 -6.48 0.97 -4.20
N VAL A 60 -6.53 1.21 -5.51
CA VAL A 60 -5.60 2.10 -6.20
C VAL A 60 -5.71 3.53 -5.65
N LYS A 61 -6.93 4.05 -5.47
CA LYS A 61 -7.17 5.36 -4.84
C LYS A 61 -6.69 5.39 -3.40
N LYS A 62 -6.98 4.35 -2.61
CA LYS A 62 -6.53 4.24 -1.21
C LYS A 62 -5.00 4.28 -1.10
N LEU A 63 -4.31 3.52 -1.94
CA LEU A 63 -2.85 3.50 -1.99
C LEU A 63 -2.28 4.85 -2.41
N ARG A 64 -2.87 5.50 -3.42
CA ARG A 64 -2.46 6.86 -3.84
C ARG A 64 -2.57 7.86 -2.70
N SER A 65 -3.73 7.92 -2.04
CA SER A 65 -3.95 8.81 -0.89
C SER A 65 -2.96 8.52 0.24
N PHE A 66 -2.71 7.26 0.55
CA PHE A 66 -1.73 6.86 1.55
C PHE A 66 -0.31 7.35 1.22
N LEU A 67 0.15 7.16 -0.03
CA LEU A 67 1.48 7.59 -0.47
C LEU A 67 1.63 9.11 -0.51
N VAL A 68 0.58 9.83 -0.89
CA VAL A 68 0.54 11.31 -0.81
C VAL A 68 0.64 11.76 0.65
N LEU A 69 -0.10 11.14 1.57
CA LEU A 69 -0.03 11.46 3.00
C LEU A 69 1.35 11.16 3.57
N LEU A 70 1.97 10.03 3.22
CA LEU A 70 3.34 9.72 3.64
C LEU A 70 4.35 10.77 3.17
N LYS A 71 4.19 11.26 1.94
CA LYS A 71 5.03 12.35 1.42
C LYS A 71 4.88 13.64 2.24
N HIS A 72 3.64 14.05 2.54
CA HIS A 72 3.40 15.26 3.31
C HIS A 72 3.80 15.13 4.78
N GLY A 73 3.58 13.96 5.39
CA GLY A 73 4.01 13.65 6.75
C GLY A 73 5.53 13.67 6.92
N ASN A 74 6.30 13.27 5.90
CA ASN A 74 7.75 13.38 5.90
C ASN A 74 8.27 14.81 5.70
N ASN A 75 7.46 15.74 5.18
CA ASN A 75 7.84 17.14 4.94
C ASN A 75 7.48 18.09 6.10
N SER A 76 6.82 17.61 7.15
CA SER A 76 6.43 18.43 8.32
C SER A 76 7.43 18.36 9.49
N VAL A 77 8.66 17.91 9.24
CA VAL A 77 9.75 17.93 10.23
C VAL A 77 10.91 18.76 9.70
N HIS A 78 10.70 20.07 9.53
CA HIS A 78 11.75 21.08 9.51
C HIS A 78 11.19 22.43 9.94
#